data_AF-H5SSJ5-F1
#
_entry.id   AF-H5SSJ5-F1
#
_cell.length_a   1.000
_cell.length_b   1.000
_cell.length_c   1.000
_cell.angle_alpha   90.00
_cell.angle_beta   90.00
_cell.angle_gamma   90.00
#
_symmetry.space_group_name_H-M   'P 1'
#
loop_
_entity.id
_entity.type
_entity.pdbx_description
1 polymer ?
#
loop_
_entity_poly.entity_id
_entity_poly.type
_entity_poly.pdbx_seq_one_letter_code
_entity_poly.pdbx_strand_id
1 'polypeptide(L)' 'MGDVMSELAGIEKLGHKIGAIGYLSKGVLTREQLTEQAVLMALIPRLRPELYEP' A
#
# COMPACT_ATOMS: atom_id res chain seq x y z
N MET A 1 -10.97 2.97 9.95
CA MET A 1 -10.12 1.87 9.46
C MET A 1 -8.92 1.61 10.37
N GLY A 2 -8.09 2.62 10.68
CA GLY A 2 -6.92 2.43 11.57
C GLY A 2 -7.26 1.93 12.97
N ASP A 3 -8.34 2.42 13.58
CA ASP A 3 -8.77 2.01 14.92
C ASP A 3 -9.28 0.57 14.95
N VAL A 4 -10.15 0.21 13.98
CA VAL A 4 -10.66 -1.16 13.81
C VAL A 4 -9.53 -2.17 13.59
N MET A 5 -8.53 -1.82 12.78
CA MET A 5 -7.37 -2.69 12.55
C MET A 5 -6.45 -2.76 13.78
N SER A 6 -6.37 -1.68 14.57
CA SER A 6 -5.61 -1.67 15.82
C SER A 6 -6.27 -2.57 16.87
N GLU A 7 -7.61 -2.55 16.95
CA GLU A 7 -8.40 -3.45 17.80
C GLU A 7 -8.24 -4.92 17.38
N LEU A 8 -8.43 -5.24 16.10
CA LEU A 8 -8.29 -6.60 15.57
C LEU A 8 -6.88 -7.17 15.70
N ALA A 9 -5.85 -6.33 15.57
CA ALA A 9 -4.46 -6.75 15.72
C ALA A 9 -3.99 -6.79 17.18
N GLY A 10 -4.74 -6.20 18.12
CA GLY A 10 -4.28 -5.97 19.49
C GLY A 10 -3.06 -5.03 19.57
N ILE A 11 -2.85 -4.19 18.55
CA ILE A 11 -1.70 -3.28 18.45
C ILE A 11 -2.22 -1.86 18.33
N GLU A 12 -2.07 -1.08 19.40
CA GLU A 12 -2.41 0.34 19.35
C GLU A 12 -1.63 1.08 18.26
N LYS A 13 -2.36 1.96 17.56
CA LYS A 13 -1.85 2.81 16.48
C LYS A 13 -1.16 1.99 15.38
N LEU A 14 -1.70 0.82 15.03
CA LEU A 14 -1.15 -0.06 13.99
C LEU A 14 -0.90 0.69 12.67
N GLY A 15 -1.79 1.63 12.33
CA GLY A 15 -1.66 2.48 11.14
C GLY A 15 -0.42 3.39 11.10
N HIS A 16 0.19 3.70 12.25
CA HIS A 16 1.44 4.46 12.37
C HIS A 16 2.69 3.57 12.48
N LYS A 17 2.51 2.24 12.53
CA LYS A 17 3.57 1.25 12.58
C LYS A 17 3.64 0.54 11.22
N ILE A 18 3.64 -0.79 11.25
CA ILE A 18 3.64 -1.67 10.07
C ILE A 18 2.39 -1.55 9.18
N GLY A 19 1.31 -0.93 9.70
CA GLY A 19 0.05 -0.79 9.00
C GLY A 19 -0.68 -2.12 8.80
N ALA A 20 -1.91 -2.05 8.29
CA ALA A 20 -2.74 -3.24 8.07
C ALA A 20 -2.12 -4.18 7.02
N ILE A 21 -1.52 -3.64 5.96
CA ILE A 21 -0.91 -4.42 4.88
C ILE A 21 0.26 -5.25 5.41
N GLY A 22 1.19 -4.63 6.13
CA GLY A 22 2.32 -5.36 6.69
C GLY A 22 1.91 -6.32 7.81
N TYR A 23 0.88 -6.00 8.59
CA TYR A 23 0.34 -6.92 9.59
C TYR A 23 -0.28 -8.16 8.95
N LEU A 24 -1.21 -7.99 8.01
CA LEU A 24 -1.94 -9.10 7.37
C LEU A 24 -1.06 -9.93 6.44
N SER A 25 -0.07 -9.31 5.80
CA SER A 25 0.92 -10.01 4.97
C SER A 25 2.06 -10.66 5.77
N LYS A 26 2.06 -10.56 7.11
CA LYS A 26 3.13 -11.05 7.98
C LYS A 26 4.51 -10.47 7.60
N GLY A 27 4.55 -9.20 7.22
CA GLY A 27 5.77 -8.50 6.85
C GLY A 27 6.29 -8.79 5.44
N VAL A 28 5.60 -9.61 4.64
CA VAL A 28 5.98 -9.87 3.24
C VAL A 28 5.86 -8.61 2.38
N LEU A 29 4.92 -7.72 2.73
CA LEU A 29 4.70 -6.48 2.00
C LEU A 29 4.41 -5.32 2.96
N THR A 30 5.13 -4.23 2.81
CA THR A 30 4.89 -2.99 3.54
C THR A 30 3.94 -2.05 2.78
N ARG A 31 3.38 -1.07 3.48
CA ARG A 31 2.53 -0.05 2.86
C ARG A 31 3.31 0.78 1.85
N GLU A 32 4.55 1.08 2.19
CA GLU A 32 5.51 1.83 1.37
C GLU A 32 5.76 1.09 0.05
N GLN A 33 6.16 -0.18 0.11
CA GLN A 33 6.39 -1.01 -1.10
C GLN A 33 5.14 -1.10 -1.99
N LEU A 34 3.96 -1.32 -1.40
CA LEU A 34 2.72 -1.35 -2.19
C LEU A 34 2.45 0.00 -2.87
N THR A 35 2.71 1.10 -2.15
CA THR A 35 2.50 2.46 -2.66
C THR A 35 3.48 2.79 -3.79
N GLU A 36 4.74 2.39 -3.66
CA GLU A 36 5.75 2.55 -4.72
C GLU A 36 5.30 1.86 -6.02
N GLN A 37 4.85 0.60 -5.92
CA GLN A 37 4.34 -0.13 -7.07
C GLN A 37 3.10 0.54 -7.67
N ALA A 38 2.17 1.01 -6.84
CA ALA A 38 0.97 1.70 -7.30
C ALA A 38 1.29 3.00 -8.05
N VAL A 39 2.22 3.80 -7.52
CA VAL A 39 2.66 5.05 -8.17
C VAL A 39 3.40 4.75 -9.48
N LEU A 40 4.28 3.74 -9.50
CA LEU A 40 4.94 3.30 -10.72
C LEU A 40 3.92 2.92 -11.81
N MET A 41 2.92 2.12 -11.44
CA MET A 41 1.85 1.72 -12.36
C MET A 41 1.05 2.92 -12.87
N ALA A 42 0.75 3.90 -12.02
CA ALA A 42 0.05 5.11 -12.40
C ALA A 42 0.85 5.99 -13.39
N LEU A 43 2.17 5.83 -13.44
CA LEU A 43 3.04 6.55 -14.38
C LEU A 43 3.22 5.83 -15.73
N ILE A 44 2.75 4.58 -15.88
CA ILE A 44 2.86 3.83 -17.14
C ILE A 44 2.35 4.62 -18.35
N PRO A 45 1.21 5.35 -18.31
CA PRO A 45 0.77 6.13 -19.45
C PRO A 45 1.74 7.24 -19.89
N ARG A 46 2.56 7.77 -18.97
CA ARG A 46 3.60 8.77 -19.30
C ARG A 46 4.87 8.12 -19.84
N LEU A 47 5.15 6.88 -19.43
CA LEU A 47 6.29 6.10 -19.90
C LEU A 47 6.06 5.47 -21.28
N ARG A 48 4.80 5.12 -21.57
CA ARG A 48 4.36 4.46 -22.81
C ARG A 48 3.18 5.22 -23.43
N PRO A 49 3.32 6.53 -23.75
CA PRO A 49 2.21 7.34 -24.25
C PRO A 49 1.58 6.75 -25.51
N GLU A 50 2.34 6.06 -26.35
CA GLU A 50 1.87 5.45 -27.60
C GLU A 50 0.82 4.34 -27.39
N LEU A 51 0.67 3.81 -26.17
CA LEU A 51 -0.35 2.81 -25.83
C LEU A 51 -1.66 3.44 -25.31
N TYR A 52 -1.65 4.74 -25.03
CA TYR A 52 -2.75 5.45 -24.34
C TYR A 52 -3.20 6.74 -25.07
N GLU A 53 -2.56 7.08 -26.19
CA GLU A 53 -3.04 8.14 -27.10
C GLU A 53 -4.28 7.65 -27.89
N PRO A 54 -5.30 8.51 -28.10
CA PRO A 54 -6.57 8.16 -28.74
C PRO A 54 -6.49 7.95 -30.27
#